data_AF-A0A2V7UUT5-F1
#
_entry.id   AF-A0A2V7UUT5-F1
#
_cell.length_a   1.000
_cell.length_b   1.000
_cell.length_c   1.000
_cell.angle_alpha   90.00
_cell.angle_beta   90.00
_cell.angle_gamma   90.00
#
_symmetry.space_group_name_H-M   'P 1'
#
loop_
_entity.id
_entity.type
_entity.pdbx_description
1 polymer ?
#
loop_
_entity_poly.entity_id
_entity_poly.type
_entity_poly.pdbx_seq_one_letter_code
_entity_poly.pdbx_strand_id
1 'polypeptide(L)'
;MFLVLVHGAGGCGSSPSGPDQASRLVQFRDPASDFSTIDVRDVQEQIVRFDAADRTLIWAASGARFGGWDPSGNFLDRDRRFQVRFGTRDGQRRAYFTETASATICDIEVVAGQLVISPTNVTVP
;
A
#
# COMPACT_ATOMS: atom_id res chain seq x y z
N MET A 1 15.99 37.21 -44.28
CA MET A 1 14.69 36.62 -43.90
C MET A 1 14.86 35.99 -42.54
N PHE A 2 14.18 36.56 -41.55
CA PHE A 2 14.11 36.09 -40.16
C PHE A 2 13.26 34.82 -40.07
N LEU A 3 13.66 33.86 -39.24
CA LEU A 3 12.83 33.44 -38.10
C LEU A 3 13.71 32.73 -37.06
N VAL A 4 13.94 33.41 -35.94
CA VAL A 4 14.33 32.81 -34.66
C VAL A 4 13.03 32.55 -33.92
N LEU A 5 12.82 31.32 -33.45
CA LEU A 5 11.83 31.03 -32.41
C LEU A 5 12.53 30.32 -31.26
N VAL A 6 12.67 31.04 -30.15
CA VAL A 6 13.02 30.51 -28.83
C VAL A 6 11.72 30.29 -28.07
N HIS A 7 11.53 29.07 -27.55
CA HIS A 7 10.80 28.73 -26.32
C HIS A 7 11.60 27.54 -25.73
N GLY A 8 12.07 27.48 -24.48
CA GLY A 8 11.59 28.10 -23.27
C GLY A 8 10.88 27.04 -22.40
N ALA A 9 11.56 26.62 -21.33
CA ALA A 9 11.04 25.98 -20.11
C ALA A 9 10.85 24.45 -20.05
N GLY A 10 11.28 23.89 -18.91
CA GLY A 10 10.63 22.74 -18.26
C GLY A 10 11.45 21.47 -18.11
N GLY A 11 12.34 21.42 -17.11
CA GLY A 11 12.81 20.13 -16.61
C GLY A 11 11.65 19.35 -15.98
N CYS A 12 11.39 18.14 -16.48
CA CYS A 12 10.50 17.17 -15.85
C CYS A 12 11.22 15.82 -15.89
N GLY A 13 12.02 15.52 -14.86
CA GLY A 13 12.60 14.20 -14.67
C GLY A 13 11.48 13.19 -14.48
N SER A 14 11.12 12.48 -15.55
CA SER A 14 10.24 11.32 -15.45
C SER A 14 11.09 10.18 -14.91
N SER A 15 11.02 9.92 -13.60
CA SER A 15 11.57 8.70 -13.04
C SER A 15 10.92 7.51 -13.75
N PRO A 16 11.69 6.62 -14.41
CA PRO A 16 11.10 5.47 -15.05
C PRO A 16 10.61 4.51 -13.95
N SER A 17 9.29 4.45 -13.75
CA SER A 17 8.68 3.30 -13.06
C SER A 17 8.74 2.16 -14.06
N GLY A 18 9.86 1.42 -14.06
CA GLY A 18 10.05 0.29 -14.96
C GLY A 18 8.95 -0.76 -14.78
N PRO A 19 8.58 -1.50 -15.84
CA PRO A 19 7.52 -2.51 -15.83
C PRO A 19 7.75 -3.69 -14.85
N ASP A 20 8.92 -3.78 -14.20
CA ASP A 20 9.31 -4.87 -13.28
C ASP A 20 8.85 -4.69 -11.82
N GLN A 21 8.45 -3.50 -11.40
CA GLN A 21 8.04 -3.29 -10.00
C GLN A 21 6.57 -3.66 -9.75
N ALA A 22 5.68 -3.43 -10.71
CA ALA A 22 4.26 -3.72 -10.56
C ALA A 22 3.95 -5.23 -10.51
N SER A 23 4.76 -6.05 -11.19
CA SER A 23 4.62 -7.51 -11.25
C SER A 23 5.05 -8.25 -9.96
N ARG A 24 5.69 -7.55 -9.01
CA ARG A 24 6.13 -8.11 -7.72
C ARG A 24 5.20 -7.79 -6.55
N LEU A 25 4.31 -6.82 -6.74
CA LEU A 25 3.41 -6.38 -5.69
C LEU A 25 2.33 -7.42 -5.44
N VAL A 26 2.02 -7.63 -4.17
CA VAL A 26 0.97 -8.56 -3.76
C VAL A 26 -0.38 -7.98 -4.11
N GLN A 27 -1.14 -8.70 -4.92
CA GLN A 27 -2.53 -8.38 -5.23
C GLN A 27 -3.44 -9.08 -4.22
N PHE A 28 -4.14 -8.31 -3.41
CA PHE A 28 -5.13 -8.80 -2.47
C PHE A 28 -6.49 -8.86 -3.16
N ARG A 29 -7.20 -9.98 -2.96
CA ARG A 29 -8.51 -10.22 -3.58
C ARG A 29 -9.59 -10.29 -2.50
N ASP A 30 -10.65 -9.52 -2.72
CA ASP A 30 -11.84 -9.59 -1.91
C ASP A 30 -12.57 -10.93 -2.17
N PRO A 31 -12.77 -11.80 -1.17
CA PRO A 31 -13.48 -13.06 -1.39
C PRO A 31 -14.97 -12.87 -1.66
N ALA A 32 -15.54 -11.69 -1.36
CA ALA A 32 -16.96 -11.40 -1.54
C ALA A 32 -17.27 -10.69 -2.87
N SER A 33 -16.27 -10.35 -3.67
CA SER A 33 -16.45 -9.65 -4.95
C SER A 33 -15.30 -9.93 -5.93
N ASP A 34 -15.37 -9.38 -7.14
CA ASP A 34 -14.24 -9.43 -8.08
C ASP A 34 -13.22 -8.31 -7.85
N PHE A 35 -13.38 -7.53 -6.79
CA PHE A 35 -12.44 -6.47 -6.45
C PHE A 35 -11.08 -7.05 -6.04
N SER A 36 -10.03 -6.45 -6.59
CA SER A 36 -8.66 -6.70 -6.17
C SER A 36 -7.85 -5.42 -6.19
N THR A 37 -6.83 -5.34 -5.35
CA THR A 37 -5.98 -4.16 -5.21
C THR A 37 -4.61 -4.53 -4.66
N ILE A 38 -3.61 -3.70 -4.96
CA ILE A 38 -2.29 -3.72 -4.33
C ILE A 38 -2.19 -2.74 -3.16
N ASP A 39 -3.11 -1.77 -3.10
CA ASP A 39 -3.15 -0.71 -2.10
C ASP A 39 -3.92 -1.20 -0.87
N VAL A 40 -3.26 -1.18 0.29
CA VAL A 40 -3.84 -1.51 1.60
C VAL A 40 -3.78 -0.28 2.48
N ARG A 41 -4.88 0.06 3.14
CA ARG A 41 -5.03 1.29 3.92
C ARG A 41 -4.98 1.06 5.42
N ASP A 42 -4.35 1.97 6.14
CA ASP A 42 -4.47 2.03 7.60
C ASP A 42 -5.69 2.87 8.03
N VAL A 43 -5.83 3.10 9.34
CA VAL A 43 -6.95 3.87 9.92
C VAL A 43 -6.98 5.34 9.48
N GLN A 44 -5.81 5.90 9.11
CA GLN A 44 -5.64 7.27 8.63
C GLN A 44 -5.79 7.37 7.10
N GLU A 45 -6.20 6.28 6.43
CA GLU A 45 -6.31 6.15 4.98
C GLU A 45 -4.96 6.25 4.24
N GLN A 46 -3.83 6.12 4.94
CA GLN A 46 -2.51 6.05 4.34
C GLN A 46 -2.30 4.69 3.69
N ILE A 47 -1.57 4.67 2.56
CA ILE A 47 -1.43 3.46 1.74
C ILE A 47 -0.09 2.80 2.01
N VAL A 48 -0.15 1.50 2.27
CA VAL A 48 0.97 0.58 2.22
C VAL A 48 0.76 -0.46 1.12
N ARG A 49 1.85 -0.98 0.59
CA ARG A 49 1.90 -2.06 -0.40
C ARG A 49 2.84 -3.15 0.08
N PHE A 50 2.75 -4.33 -0.51
CA PHE A 50 3.60 -5.45 -0.14
C PHE A 50 4.31 -6.02 -1.35
N ASP A 51 5.59 -6.32 -1.20
CA ASP A 51 6.42 -7.01 -2.18
C ASP A 51 6.71 -8.42 -1.65
N ALA A 52 6.19 -9.43 -2.34
CA ALA A 52 6.35 -10.83 -1.93
C ALA A 52 7.78 -11.36 -2.19
N ALA A 53 8.48 -10.83 -3.18
CA ALA A 53 9.83 -11.28 -3.53
C ALA A 53 10.84 -10.83 -2.49
N ASP A 54 10.76 -9.54 -2.11
CA ASP A 54 11.69 -8.96 -1.15
C ASP A 54 11.21 -9.10 0.31
N ARG A 55 9.99 -9.58 0.52
CA ARG A 55 9.36 -9.70 1.84
C ARG A 55 9.31 -8.35 2.59
N THR A 56 8.83 -7.33 1.87
CA THR A 56 8.80 -5.95 2.37
C THR A 56 7.41 -5.33 2.34
N LEU A 57 7.15 -4.48 3.34
CA LEU A 57 6.11 -3.46 3.29
C LEU A 57 6.71 -2.20 2.68
N ILE A 58 5.97 -1.59 1.75
CA ILE A 58 6.34 -0.37 1.06
C ILE A 58 5.36 0.72 1.50
N TRP A 59 5.89 1.79 2.09
CA TRP A 59 5.12 2.99 2.38
C TRP A 59 4.88 3.77 1.09
N ALA A 60 3.65 3.81 0.59
CA ALA A 60 3.41 4.30 -0.77
C ALA A 60 3.73 5.79 -0.94
N ALA A 61 3.60 6.59 0.12
CA ALA A 61 3.84 8.03 0.05
C ALA A 61 5.33 8.40 -0.16
N SER A 62 6.26 7.59 0.34
CA SER A 62 7.71 7.88 0.28
C SER A 62 8.51 6.84 -0.49
N GLY A 63 7.93 5.66 -0.75
CA GLY A 63 8.65 4.50 -1.27
C GLY A 63 9.56 3.81 -0.25
N ALA A 64 9.52 4.22 1.02
CA ALA A 64 10.30 3.58 2.08
C ALA A 64 9.93 2.10 2.21
N ARG A 65 10.93 1.24 2.38
CA ARG A 65 10.78 -0.22 2.44
C ARG A 65 11.15 -0.74 3.82
N PHE A 66 10.31 -1.60 4.37
CA PHE A 66 10.47 -2.22 5.68
C PHE A 66 10.43 -3.73 5.53
N GLY A 67 11.48 -4.43 5.94
CA GLY A 67 11.57 -5.89 5.84
C GLY A 67 10.75 -6.63 6.90
N GLY A 68 10.63 -7.95 6.74
CA GLY A 68 10.00 -8.84 7.72
C GLY A 68 8.54 -9.20 7.42
N TRP A 69 8.05 -8.89 6.21
CA TRP A 69 6.67 -9.14 5.80
C TRP A 69 6.59 -10.35 4.89
N ASP A 70 5.71 -11.31 5.19
CA ASP A 70 5.60 -12.59 4.48
C ASP A 70 4.14 -12.81 4.08
N PRO A 71 3.60 -12.00 3.14
CA PRO A 71 2.20 -12.04 2.79
C PRO A 71 1.81 -13.35 2.08
N SER A 72 0.66 -13.91 2.43
CA SER A 72 0.12 -15.14 1.86
C SER A 72 -1.40 -15.07 1.76
N GLY A 73 -1.92 -15.03 0.53
CA GLY A 73 -3.32 -14.70 0.28
C GLY A 73 -3.64 -13.31 0.84
N ASN A 74 -4.63 -13.23 1.73
CA ASN A 74 -4.98 -11.99 2.42
C ASN A 74 -4.30 -11.83 3.80
N PHE A 75 -3.44 -12.75 4.23
CA PHE A 75 -2.64 -12.55 5.44
C PHE A 75 -1.35 -11.79 5.11
N LEU A 76 -0.90 -10.92 6.02
CA LEU A 76 0.19 -9.99 5.77
C LEU A 76 1.53 -10.45 6.34
N ASP A 77 1.50 -11.30 7.37
CA ASP A 77 2.67 -11.86 8.01
C ASP A 77 2.57 -13.37 8.23
N ARG A 78 3.71 -14.02 8.46
CA ARG A 78 3.82 -15.48 8.65
C ARG A 78 2.97 -15.98 9.82
N ASP A 79 2.96 -15.23 10.91
CA ASP A 79 2.22 -15.55 12.13
C ASP A 79 0.72 -15.24 12.00
N ARG A 80 0.30 -14.68 10.86
CA ARG A 80 -1.08 -14.30 10.55
C ARG A 80 -1.69 -13.39 11.61
N ARG A 81 -0.87 -12.55 12.24
CA ARG A 81 -1.32 -11.53 13.19
C ARG A 81 -2.06 -10.42 12.48
N PHE A 82 -1.75 -10.19 11.21
CA PHE A 82 -2.39 -9.17 10.39
C PHE A 82 -3.01 -9.76 9.13
N GLN A 83 -4.12 -9.16 8.71
CA GLN A 83 -4.90 -9.57 7.56
C GLN A 83 -5.41 -8.34 6.80
N VAL A 84 -5.52 -8.47 5.48
CA VAL A 84 -6.27 -7.54 4.64
C VAL A 84 -7.75 -7.88 4.71
N ARG A 85 -8.55 -6.88 5.06
CA ARG A 85 -10.02 -6.94 5.01
C ARG A 85 -10.58 -5.87 4.10
N PHE A 86 -11.74 -6.13 3.53
CA PHE A 86 -12.32 -5.30 2.48
C PHE A 86 -13.60 -4.63 2.95
N GLY A 87 -13.71 -3.35 2.65
CA GLY A 87 -14.83 -2.52 3.06
C GLY A 87 -15.21 -1.51 1.98
N THR A 88 -16.30 -0.79 2.21
CA THR A 88 -16.79 0.25 1.29
C THR A 88 -16.79 1.59 2.01
N ARG A 89 -16.01 2.54 1.50
CA ARG A 89 -15.96 3.91 2.04
C ARG A 89 -16.20 4.90 0.92
N ASP A 90 -17.17 5.79 1.12
CA ASP A 90 -17.59 6.80 0.13
C ASP A 90 -17.96 6.18 -1.23
N GLY A 91 -18.62 5.02 -1.21
CA GLY A 91 -19.01 4.27 -2.42
C GLY A 91 -17.86 3.56 -3.13
N GLN A 92 -16.65 3.60 -2.60
CA GLN A 92 -15.48 2.93 -3.17
C GLN A 92 -15.10 1.69 -2.36
N ARG A 93 -14.88 0.56 -3.04
CA ARG A 93 -14.32 -0.64 -2.41
C ARG A 93 -12.85 -0.40 -2.08
N ARG A 94 -12.43 -0.73 -0.86
CA ARG A 94 -11.08 -0.51 -0.34
C ARG A 94 -10.61 -1.74 0.45
N ALA A 95 -9.30 -1.90 0.52
CA ALA A 95 -8.62 -2.89 1.35
C ALA A 95 -7.97 -2.19 2.54
N TYR A 96 -8.06 -2.81 3.72
CA TYR A 96 -7.60 -2.25 4.98
C TYR A 96 -6.64 -3.22 5.68
N PHE A 97 -5.57 -2.67 6.25
CA PHE A 97 -4.65 -3.36 7.13
C PHE A 97 -5.33 -3.57 8.48
N THR A 98 -5.54 -4.81 8.88
CA THR A 98 -6.27 -5.11 10.12
C THR A 98 -5.55 -6.13 10.98
N GLU A 99 -5.75 -6.06 12.29
CA GLU A 99 -5.39 -7.14 13.20
C GLU A 99 -6.32 -8.35 12.98
N THR A 100 -5.76 -9.54 12.90
CA THR A 100 -6.54 -10.76 12.63
C THR A 100 -7.51 -11.05 13.77
N ALA A 101 -7.06 -10.93 15.02
CA ALA A 101 -7.83 -11.33 16.20
C ALA A 101 -8.99 -10.37 16.52
N SER A 102 -8.76 -9.07 16.44
CA SER A 102 -9.74 -8.02 16.75
C SER A 102 -10.57 -7.59 15.53
N ALA A 103 -10.10 -7.87 14.32
CA ALA A 103 -10.70 -7.43 13.06
C ALA A 103 -10.87 -5.90 12.93
N THR A 104 -10.05 -5.15 13.66
CA THR A 104 -9.99 -3.69 13.58
C THR A 104 -8.84 -3.22 12.70
N ILE A 105 -8.98 -2.04 12.10
CA ILE A 105 -7.97 -1.39 11.26
C ILE A 105 -6.82 -0.96 12.16
N CYS A 106 -5.58 -1.21 11.75
CA CYS A 106 -4.42 -0.74 12.50
C CYS A 106 -4.09 0.71 12.15
N ASP A 107 -3.42 1.38 13.07
CA ASP A 107 -2.67 2.59 12.79
C ASP A 107 -1.24 2.25 12.43
N ILE A 108 -0.70 2.84 11.36
CA ILE A 108 0.66 2.56 10.88
C ILE A 108 1.41 3.87 10.76
N GLU A 109 2.49 3.99 11.52
CA GLU A 109 3.33 5.18 11.50
C GLU A 109 4.78 4.84 11.13
N VAL A 110 5.48 5.81 10.55
CA VAL A 110 6.94 5.73 10.38
C VAL A 110 7.59 6.72 11.35
N VAL A 111 8.10 6.21 12.46
CA VAL A 111 8.73 7.00 13.52
C VAL A 111 10.22 6.71 13.55
N ALA A 112 11.05 7.75 13.41
CA ALA A 112 12.52 7.62 13.38
C ALA A 112 13.05 6.57 12.36
N GLY A 113 12.36 6.44 11.22
CA GLY A 113 12.71 5.47 10.17
C GLY A 113 12.31 4.02 10.48
N GLN A 114 11.52 3.79 11.52
CA GLN A 114 10.97 2.48 11.88
C GLN A 114 9.46 2.47 11.69
N LEU A 115 8.94 1.32 11.27
CA LEU A 115 7.51 1.10 11.18
C LEU A 115 6.95 0.78 12.58
N VAL A 116 5.95 1.55 13.01
CA VAL A 116 5.20 1.34 14.25
C VAL A 116 3.78 0.98 13.85
N ILE A 117 3.26 -0.12 14.41
CA ILE A 117 1.90 -0.58 14.16
C ILE A 117 1.19 -0.66 15.49
N SER A 118 0.06 0.03 15.60
CA SER A 118 -0.73 0.11 16.83
C SER A 118 -2.15 -0.42 16.59
N PRO A 119 -2.71 -1.17 17.56
CA PRO A 119 -4.12 -1.56 17.50
C PRO A 119 -5.02 -0.33 17.59
N THR A 120 -6.19 -0.41 16.95
CA THR A 120 -7.27 0.56 17.13
C THR A 120 -8.59 -0.15 17.43
N ASN A 121 -9.63 0.62 17.70
CA ASN A 121 -11.00 0.12 17.86
C ASN A 121 -11.88 0.38 16.61
N VAL A 122 -11.28 0.77 15.48
CA VAL A 122 -12.02 1.11 14.25
C VAL A 122 -12.25 -0.14 13.42
N THR A 123 -13.51 -0.45 13.10
CA THR A 123 -13.86 -1.57 12.23
C THR A 123 -13.77 -1.18 10.76
N VAL A 124 -13.64 -2.17 9.89
CA VAL A 124 -13.76 -1.98 8.44
C VAL A 124 -15.18 -1.51 8.09
N PRO A 125 -15.33 -0.46 7.26
CA PRO A 125 -16.64 0.10 6.86
C PRO A 125 -17.38 -0.74 5.82
#